data_AF-A0A2T9ZLR2-F1
#
_entry.id   AF-A0A2T9ZLR2-F1
#
_cell.length_a   1.000
_cell.length_b   1.000
_cell.length_c   1.000
_cell.angle_alpha   90.00
_cell.angle_beta   90.00
_cell.angle_gamma   90.00
#
_symmetry.space_group_name_H-M   'P 1'
#
loop_
_entity.id
_entity.type
_entity.pdbx_description
1 polymer ?
#
loop_
_entity_poly.entity_id
_entity_poly.type
_entity_poly.pdbx_seq_one_letter_code
_entity_poly.pdbx_strand_id
1 'polypeptide(L)'
;MPAKSIAVASALALGTTLFGAVLPTHADETCQSPYMAKIVGQEDFVYVWTLGIEGLGDGQDKLVTIDVNPKSSNYGKVVETLSVGGRNEAHHSGFTDDRHYLWAGGLDTNKLFIFDVHSDPAKPKLHKVVTDFVEKSGGVVGPHTTYALPGRIMITGLSNNKDHGGRTALVEYTNEGEYVATHWMPTDQNLRGAEKTGKYADGYNYDVRVLPRRNIMLTSSFTGWSNYMMDFGKMLQDKEAMKRFGNTVVLWDLHSKKPKKVFDVPGAPLEIRCAWQPNHNWCVTTTALTSKIWLIYEDDQGEWQSKAVADIGDPSKVPLPVDISISSDDSRLWVNTFMDGKTRLFDMRDPHAPKQVYEKVIGRQVNMASSSWDSTRIYYTSSLLANWDKKGEDNEQYFKAYHWDGGKLVEKFAIDFNKERLGRAHQMRFGAYSLYGAVRPEDRDVSVASLESIRK
;
A
#
# COMPACT_ATOMS: atom_id res chain seq x y z
N MET A 1 -41.95 -65.30 -36.55
CA MET A 1 -40.88 -66.26 -36.93
C MET A 1 -39.95 -65.55 -37.94
N PRO A 2 -38.77 -66.09 -38.31
CA PRO A 2 -37.47 -65.65 -37.77
C PRO A 2 -36.76 -64.60 -38.68
N ALA A 3 -35.50 -64.18 -38.49
CA ALA A 3 -34.35 -64.82 -37.84
C ALA A 3 -33.37 -63.84 -37.16
N LYS A 4 -32.40 -64.41 -36.43
CA LYS A 4 -31.26 -63.73 -35.79
C LYS A 4 -30.03 -63.77 -36.71
N SER A 5 -29.11 -62.80 -36.59
CA SER A 5 -27.66 -63.03 -36.32
C SER A 5 -26.91 -61.69 -36.24
N ILE A 6 -26.37 -61.33 -35.07
CA ILE A 6 -24.95 -61.46 -34.65
C ILE A 6 -24.13 -60.20 -35.02
N ALA A 7 -23.28 -59.76 -34.07
CA ALA A 7 -22.63 -58.45 -34.07
C ALA A 7 -21.18 -58.47 -34.57
N VAL A 8 -20.69 -57.29 -34.97
CA VAL A 8 -19.31 -56.87 -34.75
C VAL A 8 -19.36 -55.48 -34.12
N ALA A 9 -18.55 -55.22 -33.10
CA ALA A 9 -18.47 -53.93 -32.42
C ALA A 9 -17.26 -53.12 -32.90
N SER A 10 -17.45 -51.81 -33.08
CA SER A 10 -16.37 -50.83 -33.26
C SER A 10 -16.79 -49.50 -32.63
N ALA A 11 -16.42 -49.28 -31.38
CA ALA A 11 -16.72 -48.05 -30.65
C ALA A 11 -15.65 -46.98 -30.93
N LEU A 12 -15.94 -46.03 -31.81
CA LEU A 12 -15.10 -44.85 -32.01
C LEU A 12 -15.46 -43.77 -30.98
N ALA A 13 -14.90 -43.92 -29.78
CA ALA A 13 -14.97 -42.88 -28.75
C ALA A 13 -14.06 -41.70 -29.13
N LEU A 14 -14.63 -40.71 -29.83
CA LEU A 14 -13.98 -39.41 -30.07
C LEU A 14 -13.87 -38.63 -28.76
N GLY A 15 -12.81 -38.92 -28.00
CA GLY A 15 -12.48 -38.22 -26.77
C GLY A 15 -12.03 -36.79 -27.05
N THR A 16 -12.97 -35.84 -27.01
CA THR A 16 -12.67 -34.40 -27.02
C THR A 16 -12.04 -34.02 -25.67
N THR A 17 -10.74 -34.22 -25.54
CA THR A 17 -9.92 -33.65 -24.47
C THR A 17 -9.88 -32.14 -24.63
N LEU A 18 -10.87 -31.46 -24.03
CA LEU A 18 -10.82 -30.04 -23.74
C LEU A 18 -9.63 -29.78 -22.81
N PHE A 19 -8.48 -29.44 -23.41
CA PHE A 19 -7.39 -28.80 -22.69
C PHE A 19 -7.88 -27.43 -22.22
N GLY A 20 -8.43 -27.40 -21.01
CA GLY A 20 -8.70 -26.17 -20.29
C GLY A 20 -7.37 -25.48 -20.01
N ALA A 21 -6.98 -24.58 -20.92
CA ALA A 21 -5.82 -23.72 -20.74
C ALA A 21 -6.11 -22.74 -19.59
N VAL A 22 -5.78 -23.17 -18.36
CA VAL A 22 -5.78 -22.30 -17.18
C VAL A 22 -4.68 -21.25 -17.41
N LEU A 23 -5.10 -20.09 -17.90
CA LEU A 23 -4.20 -18.95 -18.12
C LEU A 23 -3.49 -18.62 -16.80
N PRO A 24 -2.16 -18.44 -16.82
CA PRO A 24 -1.41 -18.22 -15.59
C PRO A 24 -1.79 -16.88 -14.95
N THR A 25 -1.95 -16.90 -13.63
CA THR A 25 -2.29 -15.73 -12.82
C THR A 25 -1.06 -15.36 -11.97
N HIS A 26 -0.64 -14.09 -12.00
CA HIS A 26 0.53 -13.53 -11.26
C HIS A 26 0.04 -12.27 -10.49
N ALA A 27 0.32 -11.95 -9.20
CA ALA A 27 -0.53 -11.07 -8.32
C ALA A 27 0.01 -9.70 -7.87
N ASP A 28 -0.92 -8.79 -7.55
CA ASP A 28 -0.68 -7.40 -7.11
C ASP A 28 -1.13 -7.16 -5.68
N GLU A 29 -0.83 -5.97 -5.17
CA GLU A 29 -1.34 -5.46 -3.93
C GLU A 29 -2.68 -4.73 -4.13
N THR A 30 -3.69 -5.09 -3.35
CA THR A 30 -5.05 -4.51 -3.38
C THR A 30 -5.14 -3.06 -2.89
N CYS A 31 -4.04 -2.49 -2.42
CA CYS A 31 -3.92 -1.10 -1.96
C CYS A 31 -3.57 -0.11 -3.08
N GLN A 32 -3.23 -0.60 -4.29
CA GLN A 32 -2.70 0.17 -5.42
C GLN A 32 -3.75 1.02 -6.16
N SER A 33 -3.28 1.83 -7.12
CA SER A 33 -4.17 2.63 -7.96
C SER A 33 -4.99 1.76 -8.92
N PRO A 34 -6.29 2.04 -9.10
CA PRO A 34 -7.14 1.34 -10.06
C PRO A 34 -6.73 1.56 -11.53
N TYR A 35 -5.84 2.52 -11.80
CA TYR A 35 -5.30 2.80 -13.14
C TYR A 35 -4.08 1.95 -13.49
N MET A 36 -3.42 1.32 -12.51
CA MET A 36 -2.18 0.58 -12.75
C MET A 36 -2.42 -0.75 -13.46
N ALA A 37 -1.41 -1.20 -14.21
CA ALA A 37 -1.31 -2.58 -14.66
C ALA A 37 -1.44 -3.55 -13.47
N LYS A 38 -2.52 -4.32 -13.43
CA LYS A 38 -2.76 -5.28 -12.34
C LYS A 38 -2.14 -6.63 -12.62
N ILE A 39 -1.53 -7.15 -11.58
CA ILE A 39 -1.24 -8.56 -11.42
C ILE A 39 -2.40 -9.18 -10.55
N VAL A 40 -2.94 -10.36 -10.91
CA VAL A 40 -4.12 -11.02 -10.27
C VAL A 40 -3.91 -12.36 -9.52
N GLY A 41 -2.77 -13.09 -9.63
CA GLY A 41 -2.56 -14.46 -9.07
C GLY A 41 -1.42 -14.70 -8.05
N GLN A 42 -0.16 -14.94 -8.48
CA GLN A 42 1.07 -15.06 -7.64
C GLN A 42 2.24 -14.13 -8.10
N GLU A 43 2.63 -13.15 -7.27
CA GLU A 43 3.77 -12.23 -7.43
C GLU A 43 5.16 -12.93 -7.45
N ASP A 44 6.19 -12.29 -8.03
CA ASP A 44 7.57 -12.78 -7.97
C ASP A 44 8.40 -12.10 -6.87
N PHE A 45 8.24 -10.79 -6.68
CA PHE A 45 9.07 -9.98 -5.79
C PHE A 45 8.26 -9.08 -4.87
N VAL A 46 8.78 -8.81 -3.68
CA VAL A 46 8.38 -7.66 -2.87
C VAL A 46 9.57 -6.71 -2.73
N TYR A 47 9.37 -5.47 -3.18
CA TYR A 47 10.24 -4.34 -2.88
C TYR A 47 9.85 -3.77 -1.51
N VAL A 48 10.82 -3.63 -0.60
CA VAL A 48 10.62 -3.03 0.72
C VAL A 48 11.43 -1.73 0.78
N TRP A 49 10.74 -0.60 0.91
CA TRP A 49 11.39 0.67 1.16
C TRP A 49 11.85 0.71 2.63
N THR A 50 13.15 0.92 2.83
CA THR A 50 13.84 0.58 4.08
C THR A 50 14.69 1.75 4.56
N LEU A 51 14.48 2.15 5.81
CA LEU A 51 15.12 3.31 6.45
C LEU A 51 16.42 2.92 7.17
N GLY A 52 17.51 3.64 6.90
CA GLY A 52 18.84 3.33 7.43
C GLY A 52 18.94 3.51 8.95
N ILE A 53 19.56 2.55 9.62
CA ILE A 53 19.90 2.61 11.06
C ILE A 53 21.40 2.81 11.20
N GLU A 54 21.83 3.82 11.98
CA GLU A 54 23.25 4.09 12.19
C GLU A 54 23.98 2.90 12.86
N GLY A 55 25.14 2.52 12.32
CA GLY A 55 25.89 1.32 12.73
C GLY A 55 25.37 -0.01 12.13
N LEU A 56 24.18 -0.04 11.54
CA LEU A 56 23.60 -1.21 10.89
C LEU A 56 23.78 -1.17 9.37
N GLY A 57 24.25 -2.26 8.78
CA GLY A 57 24.61 -2.30 7.36
C GLY A 57 25.65 -1.24 7.01
N ASP A 58 25.29 -0.40 6.05
CA ASP A 58 25.92 0.83 5.59
C ASP A 58 25.32 2.10 6.23
N GLY A 59 24.28 1.97 7.06
CA GLY A 59 23.56 3.08 7.69
C GLY A 59 22.73 3.96 6.75
N GLN A 60 22.39 3.48 5.55
CA GLN A 60 21.66 4.24 4.52
C GLN A 60 20.25 3.71 4.31
N ASP A 61 19.37 4.57 3.77
CA ASP A 61 18.12 4.15 3.18
C ASP A 61 18.34 3.34 1.90
N LYS A 62 17.48 2.35 1.65
CA LYS A 62 17.59 1.44 0.51
C LYS A 62 16.27 0.81 0.09
N LEU A 63 16.22 0.40 -1.17
CA LEU A 63 15.22 -0.54 -1.67
C LEU A 63 15.75 -1.96 -1.51
N VAL A 64 15.05 -2.80 -0.77
CA VAL A 64 15.36 -4.23 -0.62
C VAL A 64 14.41 -5.03 -1.53
N THR A 65 14.94 -5.90 -2.38
CA THR A 65 14.13 -6.79 -3.23
C THR A 65 14.18 -8.20 -2.65
N ILE A 66 13.01 -8.72 -2.28
CA ILE A 66 12.82 -10.06 -1.71
C ILE A 66 12.12 -10.93 -2.75
N ASP A 67 12.66 -12.11 -3.03
CA ASP A 67 11.99 -13.11 -3.87
C ASP A 67 10.92 -13.85 -3.06
N VAL A 68 9.69 -13.82 -3.56
CA VAL A 68 8.51 -14.38 -2.91
C VAL A 68 7.76 -15.40 -3.80
N ASN A 69 8.34 -15.82 -4.93
CA ASN A 69 7.73 -16.87 -5.74
C ASN A 69 8.07 -18.26 -5.16
N PRO A 70 7.10 -19.08 -4.73
CA PRO A 70 7.38 -20.40 -4.15
C PRO A 70 7.98 -21.42 -5.14
N LYS A 71 8.10 -21.09 -6.43
CA LYS A 71 8.83 -21.87 -7.43
C LYS A 71 10.31 -21.47 -7.56
N SER A 72 10.72 -20.34 -6.99
CA SER A 72 12.08 -19.80 -7.13
C SER A 72 13.09 -20.57 -6.28
N SER A 73 14.29 -20.80 -6.83
CA SER A 73 15.44 -21.26 -6.02
C SER A 73 15.85 -20.25 -4.92
N ASN A 74 15.37 -19.01 -5.00
CA ASN A 74 15.60 -17.93 -4.04
C ASN A 74 14.38 -17.55 -3.19
N TYR A 75 13.29 -18.33 -3.21
CA TYR A 75 12.11 -18.10 -2.38
C TYR A 75 12.46 -17.79 -0.92
N GLY A 76 11.99 -16.66 -0.42
CA GLY A 76 12.21 -16.22 0.96
C GLY A 76 13.57 -15.56 1.24
N LYS A 77 14.34 -15.21 0.20
CA LYS A 77 15.63 -14.52 0.32
C LYS A 77 15.56 -13.09 -0.21
N VAL A 78 16.44 -12.23 0.32
CA VAL A 78 16.81 -10.99 -0.36
C VAL A 78 17.65 -11.33 -1.60
N VAL A 79 17.30 -10.76 -2.75
CA VAL A 79 18.01 -10.96 -4.03
C VAL A 79 18.75 -9.71 -4.52
N GLU A 80 18.33 -8.51 -4.09
CA GLU A 80 19.02 -7.25 -4.38
C GLU A 80 18.83 -6.24 -3.22
N THR A 81 19.83 -5.40 -2.98
CA THR A 81 19.71 -4.22 -2.09
C THR A 81 20.33 -2.98 -2.75
N LEU A 82 19.53 -1.93 -2.94
CA LEU A 82 19.97 -0.69 -3.59
C LEU A 82 19.87 0.50 -2.62
N SER A 83 21.01 0.90 -2.05
CA SER A 83 21.12 2.07 -1.17
C SER A 83 21.18 3.38 -1.96
N VAL A 84 20.57 4.45 -1.41
CA VAL A 84 20.41 5.75 -2.10
C VAL A 84 21.17 6.92 -1.46
N GLY A 85 21.89 6.69 -0.36
CA GLY A 85 22.59 7.73 0.39
C GLY A 85 21.76 8.42 1.47
N GLY A 86 22.37 8.56 2.64
CA GLY A 86 21.79 9.25 3.80
C GLY A 86 20.68 8.46 4.50
N ARG A 87 20.06 9.12 5.47
CA ARG A 87 18.86 8.69 6.19
C ARG A 87 17.85 9.80 6.00
N ASN A 88 16.78 9.53 5.26
CA ASN A 88 15.87 10.52 4.69
C ASN A 88 14.46 10.44 5.30
N GLU A 89 14.27 9.57 6.30
CA GLU A 89 12.98 9.05 6.77
C GLU A 89 12.21 8.36 5.62
N ALA A 90 12.86 7.34 5.03
CA ALA A 90 12.29 6.47 4.01
C ALA A 90 11.01 5.78 4.52
N HIS A 91 9.89 6.02 3.83
CA HIS A 91 8.56 5.69 4.34
C HIS A 91 7.67 5.09 3.23
N HIS A 92 6.89 5.91 2.52
CA HIS A 92 5.97 5.45 1.48
C HIS A 92 6.58 5.46 0.07
N SER A 93 5.99 4.64 -0.82
CA SER A 93 6.34 4.48 -2.22
C SER A 93 5.13 4.09 -3.07
N GLY A 94 5.20 4.28 -4.38
CA GLY A 94 4.14 3.92 -5.33
C GLY A 94 4.64 3.89 -6.76
N PHE A 95 4.00 3.10 -7.61
CA PHE A 95 4.39 2.98 -9.01
C PHE A 95 3.81 4.09 -9.88
N THR A 96 4.34 4.26 -11.08
CA THR A 96 3.63 4.84 -12.23
C THR A 96 2.50 3.92 -12.70
N ASP A 97 1.55 4.44 -13.50
CA ASP A 97 0.40 3.68 -14.01
C ASP A 97 0.82 2.53 -14.95
N ASP A 98 1.88 2.71 -15.72
CA ASP A 98 2.55 1.67 -16.52
C ASP A 98 3.47 0.72 -15.70
N ARG A 99 3.67 1.01 -14.41
CA ARG A 99 4.65 0.39 -13.49
C ARG A 99 6.11 0.42 -13.96
N HIS A 100 6.48 1.29 -14.91
CA HIS A 100 7.88 1.41 -15.31
C HIS A 100 8.78 1.81 -14.14
N TYR A 101 8.29 2.75 -13.32
CA TYR A 101 9.03 3.33 -12.21
C TYR A 101 8.32 3.11 -10.87
N LEU A 102 9.11 2.75 -9.85
CA LEU A 102 8.72 2.83 -8.45
C LEU A 102 9.28 4.12 -7.86
N TRP A 103 8.41 5.03 -7.43
CA TRP A 103 8.75 6.27 -6.75
C TRP A 103 8.70 6.06 -5.24
N ALA A 104 9.66 6.58 -4.48
CA ALA A 104 9.74 6.42 -3.03
C ALA A 104 10.14 7.73 -2.33
N GLY A 105 9.41 8.09 -1.27
CA GLY A 105 9.62 9.33 -0.52
C GLY A 105 10.53 9.20 0.69
N GLY A 106 11.28 10.26 0.99
CA GLY A 106 11.87 10.51 2.30
C GLY A 106 11.15 11.67 3.01
N LEU A 107 10.51 11.39 4.15
CA LEU A 107 9.65 12.36 4.86
C LEU A 107 10.41 13.54 5.51
N ASP A 108 11.71 13.42 5.71
CA ASP A 108 12.52 14.47 6.34
C ASP A 108 13.28 15.31 5.31
N THR A 109 14.02 14.67 4.41
CA THR A 109 14.84 15.39 3.41
C THR A 109 14.04 15.83 2.17
N ASN A 110 12.78 15.43 2.04
CA ASN A 110 11.85 15.79 0.96
C ASN A 110 12.27 15.31 -0.44
N LYS A 111 13.19 14.36 -0.51
CA LYS A 111 13.61 13.74 -1.77
C LYS A 111 12.58 12.70 -2.22
N LEU A 112 12.45 12.57 -3.53
CA LEU A 112 11.78 11.45 -4.17
C LEU A 112 12.83 10.66 -4.95
N PHE A 113 12.94 9.36 -4.66
CA PHE A 113 13.82 8.43 -5.35
C PHE A 113 12.99 7.65 -6.36
N ILE A 114 13.37 7.71 -7.64
CA ILE A 114 12.66 7.07 -8.75
C ILE A 114 13.50 5.89 -9.21
N PHE A 115 12.98 4.67 -9.06
CA PHE A 115 13.64 3.43 -9.43
C PHE A 115 13.02 2.84 -10.70
N ASP A 116 13.85 2.52 -11.69
CA ASP A 116 13.48 1.60 -12.78
C ASP A 116 13.32 0.20 -12.19
N VAL A 117 12.11 -0.36 -12.33
CA VAL A 117 11.71 -1.72 -11.92
C VAL A 117 11.26 -2.58 -13.11
N HIS A 118 11.37 -2.04 -14.33
CA HIS A 118 10.92 -2.65 -15.58
C HIS A 118 12.07 -3.35 -16.30
N SER A 119 13.26 -2.74 -16.34
CA SER A 119 14.44 -3.32 -17.02
C SER A 119 14.88 -4.67 -16.43
N ASP A 120 14.75 -4.83 -15.12
CA ASP A 120 14.86 -6.12 -14.43
C ASP A 120 14.13 -6.03 -13.06
N PRO A 121 12.96 -6.66 -12.88
CA PRO A 121 12.25 -6.60 -11.62
C PRO A 121 12.93 -7.33 -10.46
N ALA A 122 13.94 -8.19 -10.71
CA ALA A 122 14.79 -8.74 -9.65
C ALA A 122 15.87 -7.76 -9.19
N LYS A 123 16.26 -6.81 -10.06
CA LYS A 123 17.38 -5.89 -9.84
C LYS A 123 17.03 -4.45 -10.24
N PRO A 124 16.18 -3.76 -9.45
CA PRO A 124 15.84 -2.35 -9.66
C PRO A 124 17.08 -1.44 -9.72
N LYS A 125 16.95 -0.30 -10.40
CA LYS A 125 18.05 0.69 -10.57
C LYS A 125 17.55 2.09 -10.24
N LEU A 126 18.38 2.90 -9.59
CA LEU A 126 18.04 4.31 -9.34
C LEU A 126 18.11 5.08 -10.67
N HIS A 127 16.96 5.55 -11.14
CA HIS A 127 16.80 6.26 -12.41
C HIS A 127 16.97 7.78 -12.22
N LYS A 128 16.30 8.36 -11.21
CA LYS A 128 16.28 9.81 -10.95
C LYS A 128 16.09 10.08 -9.46
N VAL A 129 16.58 11.23 -8.99
CA VAL A 129 16.26 11.77 -7.66
C VAL A 129 15.71 13.17 -7.84
N VAL A 130 14.51 13.43 -7.33
CA VAL A 130 13.92 14.77 -7.28
C VAL A 130 14.34 15.40 -5.95
N THR A 131 15.01 16.55 -6.01
CA THR A 131 15.55 17.26 -4.83
C THR A 131 14.96 18.65 -4.62
N ASP A 132 14.12 19.11 -5.56
CA ASP A 132 13.52 20.43 -5.62
C ASP A 132 12.02 20.42 -5.28
N PHE A 133 11.48 19.30 -4.77
CA PHE A 133 10.06 19.12 -4.38
C PHE A 133 9.52 20.30 -3.56
N VAL A 134 10.27 20.76 -2.56
CA VAL A 134 9.87 21.88 -1.68
C VAL A 134 9.81 23.21 -2.44
N GLU A 135 10.70 23.44 -3.41
CA GLU A 135 10.70 24.64 -4.26
C GLU A 135 9.54 24.59 -5.26
N LYS A 136 9.45 23.52 -6.05
CA LYS A 136 8.45 23.39 -7.13
C LYS A 136 7.02 23.39 -6.61
N SER A 137 6.77 22.75 -5.46
CA SER A 137 5.46 22.74 -4.82
C SER A 137 5.07 24.08 -4.16
N GLY A 138 6.00 25.04 -4.05
CA GLY A 138 5.76 26.28 -3.31
C GLY A 138 5.73 26.11 -1.79
N GLY A 139 6.46 25.11 -1.25
CA GLY A 139 6.73 24.98 0.18
C GLY A 139 6.14 23.75 0.88
N VAL A 140 5.74 22.70 0.14
CA VAL A 140 5.24 21.44 0.72
C VAL A 140 6.41 20.58 1.22
N VAL A 141 6.28 19.97 2.40
CA VAL A 141 7.28 19.05 2.98
C VAL A 141 6.64 17.77 3.52
N GLY A 142 7.43 16.71 3.67
CA GLY A 142 6.99 15.37 4.01
C GLY A 142 6.24 14.67 2.88
N PRO A 143 6.88 14.38 1.71
CA PRO A 143 6.25 13.62 0.63
C PRO A 143 5.99 12.17 1.09
N HIS A 144 4.71 11.83 1.25
CA HIS A 144 4.25 10.59 1.85
C HIS A 144 3.69 9.63 0.78
N THR A 145 2.37 9.51 0.64
CA THR A 145 1.76 8.62 -0.35
C THR A 145 2.05 9.13 -1.74
N THR A 146 2.60 8.25 -2.57
CA THR A 146 2.80 8.44 -3.99
C THR A 146 1.82 7.55 -4.74
N TYR A 147 0.99 8.10 -5.62
CA TYR A 147 -0.16 7.40 -6.17
C TYR A 147 -0.37 7.67 -7.67
N ALA A 148 -0.48 6.60 -8.45
CA ALA A 148 -0.65 6.70 -9.90
C ALA A 148 -2.04 7.24 -10.32
N LEU A 149 -2.01 8.13 -11.30
CA LEU A 149 -3.11 8.56 -12.16
C LEU A 149 -2.63 8.39 -13.63
N PRO A 150 -3.51 8.46 -14.65
CA PRO A 150 -3.09 8.25 -16.04
C PRO A 150 -1.98 9.23 -16.48
N GLY A 151 -0.78 8.71 -16.76
CA GLY A 151 0.43 9.48 -17.08
C GLY A 151 0.85 10.50 -16.00
N ARG A 152 0.45 10.31 -14.74
CA ARG A 152 0.64 11.26 -13.65
C ARG A 152 0.90 10.57 -12.31
N ILE A 153 1.70 11.23 -11.48
CA ILE A 153 1.92 10.87 -10.09
C ILE A 153 1.30 11.94 -9.19
N MET A 154 0.43 11.54 -8.27
CA MET A 154 -0.13 12.39 -7.23
C MET A 154 0.57 12.08 -5.89
N ILE A 155 1.10 13.11 -5.23
CA ILE A 155 1.90 12.99 -4.00
C ILE A 155 1.21 13.75 -2.87
N THR A 156 1.03 13.13 -1.72
CA THR A 156 0.61 13.83 -0.50
C THR A 156 1.82 14.44 0.21
N GLY A 157 1.70 15.70 0.65
CA GLY A 157 2.57 16.24 1.69
C GLY A 157 2.00 15.98 3.08
N LEU A 158 2.81 16.04 4.13
CA LEU A 158 2.35 16.01 5.53
C LEU A 158 2.42 17.38 6.22
N SER A 159 3.22 18.30 5.67
CA SER A 159 3.58 19.56 6.33
C SER A 159 3.96 20.65 5.33
N ASN A 160 4.49 21.78 5.82
CA ASN A 160 5.03 22.88 5.02
C ASN A 160 6.40 23.37 5.56
N ASN A 161 7.16 24.08 4.72
CA ASN A 161 8.49 24.61 5.04
C ASN A 161 8.50 25.97 5.78
N LYS A 162 7.33 26.54 6.12
CA LYS A 162 7.22 27.85 6.76
C LYS A 162 7.14 27.75 8.28
N ASP A 163 6.39 26.76 8.79
CA ASP A 163 6.16 26.55 10.22
C ASP A 163 6.28 25.09 10.69
N HIS A 164 6.51 24.13 9.78
CA HIS A 164 6.57 22.69 10.07
C HIS A 164 5.33 22.16 10.81
N GLY A 165 4.19 22.85 10.69
CA GLY A 165 2.86 22.41 11.10
C GLY A 165 2.17 21.58 10.01
N GLY A 166 1.02 20.98 10.35
CA GLY A 166 0.32 20.03 9.47
C GLY A 166 -0.36 20.62 8.23
N ARG A 167 -0.40 21.96 8.08
CA ARG A 167 -0.94 22.59 6.87
C ARG A 167 -0.11 22.19 5.67
N THR A 168 -0.73 21.61 4.66
CA THR A 168 -0.02 21.02 3.51
C THR A 168 -0.88 20.95 2.23
N ALA A 169 -0.50 20.11 1.26
CA ALA A 169 -1.12 20.02 -0.06
C ALA A 169 -1.07 18.59 -0.64
N LEU A 170 -1.71 18.43 -1.79
CA LEU A 170 -1.35 17.45 -2.82
C LEU A 170 -0.41 18.10 -3.85
N VAL A 171 0.50 17.34 -4.44
CA VAL A 171 1.43 17.79 -5.50
C VAL A 171 1.38 16.82 -6.68
N GLU A 172 1.13 17.32 -7.88
CA GLU A 172 1.05 16.52 -9.12
C GLU A 172 2.36 16.62 -9.92
N TYR A 173 2.83 15.47 -10.40
CA TYR A 173 4.01 15.28 -11.25
C TYR A 173 3.67 14.44 -12.49
N THR A 174 4.50 14.48 -13.53
CA THR A 174 4.50 13.49 -14.61
C THR A 174 5.27 12.22 -14.21
N ASN A 175 5.09 11.11 -14.94
CA ASN A 175 5.76 9.84 -14.67
C ASN A 175 7.31 9.95 -14.72
N GLU A 176 7.83 10.91 -15.49
CA GLU A 176 9.25 11.16 -15.72
C GLU A 176 9.91 12.03 -14.64
N GLY A 177 9.16 12.50 -13.64
CA GLY A 177 9.71 13.32 -12.55
C GLY A 177 9.59 14.84 -12.75
N GLU A 178 8.74 15.32 -13.64
CA GLU A 178 8.53 16.76 -13.87
C GLU A 178 7.31 17.30 -13.12
N TYR A 179 7.45 18.46 -12.46
CA TYR A 179 6.38 19.08 -11.68
C TYR A 179 5.25 19.63 -12.56
N VAL A 180 4.00 19.43 -12.13
CA VAL A 180 2.79 19.89 -12.84
C VAL A 180 2.03 20.94 -12.02
N ALA A 181 1.63 20.63 -10.79
CA ALA A 181 0.74 21.50 -10.00
C ALA A 181 0.77 21.21 -8.49
N THR A 182 0.27 22.16 -7.68
CA THR A 182 0.06 22.00 -6.23
C THR A 182 -1.37 22.34 -5.85
N HIS A 183 -2.07 21.38 -5.23
CA HIS A 183 -3.46 21.49 -4.80
C HIS A 183 -3.49 21.52 -3.26
N TRP A 184 -3.33 22.72 -2.71
CA TRP A 184 -3.37 22.96 -1.27
C TRP A 184 -4.69 22.50 -0.63
N MET A 185 -4.60 21.91 0.56
CA MET A 185 -5.76 21.44 1.32
C MET A 185 -6.71 22.60 1.67
N PRO A 186 -8.03 22.35 1.81
CA PRO A 186 -8.98 23.33 2.31
C PRO A 186 -8.73 23.62 3.80
N THR A 187 -8.90 24.87 4.22
CA THR A 187 -8.83 25.27 5.64
C THR A 187 -10.08 26.06 6.05
N ASP A 188 -10.32 26.22 7.35
CA ASP A 188 -11.43 27.03 7.87
C ASP A 188 -11.43 28.50 7.38
N GLN A 189 -10.28 29.02 6.94
CA GLN A 189 -10.15 30.36 6.35
C GLN A 189 -10.29 30.35 4.82
N ASN A 190 -10.19 29.18 4.16
CA ASN A 190 -10.37 29.01 2.73
C ASN A 190 -10.71 27.55 2.39
N LEU A 191 -12.01 27.26 2.29
CA LEU A 191 -12.52 25.93 1.92
C LEU A 191 -12.29 25.57 0.44
N ARG A 192 -11.73 26.46 -0.38
CA ARG A 192 -11.37 26.22 -1.80
C ARG A 192 -12.52 25.74 -2.71
N GLY A 193 -13.77 26.00 -2.31
CA GLY A 193 -14.98 25.59 -3.01
C GLY A 193 -15.68 24.37 -2.40
N ALA A 194 -15.11 23.75 -1.36
CA ALA A 194 -15.74 22.64 -0.65
C ALA A 194 -16.82 23.10 0.33
N GLU A 195 -17.85 22.28 0.50
CA GLU A 195 -18.72 22.29 1.66
C GLU A 195 -17.95 21.74 2.88
N LYS A 196 -18.12 22.34 4.07
CA LYS A 196 -17.69 21.75 5.33
C LYS A 196 -18.91 21.20 6.07
N THR A 197 -19.03 19.88 6.18
CA THR A 197 -20.21 19.24 6.79
C THR A 197 -20.12 19.15 8.31
N GLY A 198 -18.91 19.30 8.85
CA GLY A 198 -18.61 19.19 10.27
C GLY A 198 -17.97 20.44 10.86
N LYS A 199 -17.18 20.25 11.92
CA LYS A 199 -16.48 21.31 12.65
C LYS A 199 -15.19 21.73 11.95
N TYR A 200 -14.46 20.80 11.34
CA TYR A 200 -13.05 21.00 10.97
C TYR A 200 -12.83 21.21 9.47
N ALA A 201 -11.97 22.18 9.14
CA ALA A 201 -11.17 22.14 7.92
C ALA A 201 -9.73 22.49 8.33
N ASP A 202 -8.98 21.46 8.73
CA ASP A 202 -7.67 21.57 9.38
C ASP A 202 -6.51 21.90 8.41
N GLY A 203 -6.68 21.62 7.11
CA GLY A 203 -5.66 21.80 6.08
C GLY A 203 -4.60 20.71 6.07
N TYR A 204 -4.83 19.60 6.76
CA TYR A 204 -3.89 18.48 6.87
C TYR A 204 -4.13 17.47 5.75
N ASN A 205 -3.15 16.61 5.49
CA ASN A 205 -3.20 15.53 4.50
C ASN A 205 -2.49 14.28 5.08
N TYR A 206 -2.68 13.12 4.47
CA TYR A 206 -1.91 11.90 4.75
C TYR A 206 -1.91 10.96 3.56
N ASP A 207 -2.99 10.21 3.34
CA ASP A 207 -3.12 9.24 2.24
C ASP A 207 -4.07 9.74 1.15
N VAL A 208 -3.98 9.22 -0.07
CA VAL A 208 -4.85 9.59 -1.21
C VAL A 208 -5.32 8.38 -2.02
N ARG A 209 -6.63 8.23 -2.22
CA ARG A 209 -7.22 7.13 -3.04
C ARG A 209 -8.34 7.65 -3.93
N VAL A 210 -8.69 6.90 -4.98
CA VAL A 210 -9.66 7.33 -5.99
C VAL A 210 -10.70 6.26 -6.31
N LEU A 211 -11.92 6.69 -6.66
CA LEU A 211 -12.94 5.87 -7.31
C LEU A 211 -13.26 6.49 -8.68
N PRO A 212 -12.55 6.11 -9.75
CA PRO A 212 -12.63 6.77 -11.06
C PRO A 212 -14.03 6.77 -11.64
N ARG A 213 -14.74 5.65 -11.50
CA ARG A 213 -16.13 5.44 -11.93
C ARG A 213 -17.15 6.38 -11.26
N ARG A 214 -16.78 7.09 -10.18
CA ARG A 214 -17.59 8.12 -9.51
C ARG A 214 -17.02 9.54 -9.64
N ASN A 215 -15.89 9.72 -10.34
CA ASN A 215 -15.15 10.98 -10.42
C ASN A 215 -14.76 11.54 -9.03
N ILE A 216 -14.38 10.66 -8.08
CA ILE A 216 -13.93 11.11 -6.76
C ILE A 216 -12.47 10.72 -6.45
N MET A 217 -11.84 11.59 -5.68
CA MET A 217 -10.60 11.36 -4.96
C MET A 217 -10.85 11.69 -3.48
N LEU A 218 -10.32 10.86 -2.58
CA LEU A 218 -10.35 11.08 -1.13
C LEU A 218 -8.93 11.34 -0.63
N THR A 219 -8.78 12.26 0.32
CA THR A 219 -7.55 12.44 1.10
C THR A 219 -7.83 12.41 2.59
N SER A 220 -6.99 11.75 3.37
CA SER A 220 -7.09 11.66 4.84
C SER A 220 -6.17 12.69 5.54
N SER A 221 -5.90 12.59 6.85
CA SER A 221 -5.15 13.62 7.60
C SER A 221 -4.40 13.10 8.83
N PHE A 222 -3.11 13.45 8.94
CA PHE A 222 -2.24 12.99 10.03
C PHE A 222 -1.70 14.13 10.91
N THR A 223 -0.45 14.57 10.70
CA THR A 223 0.19 15.62 11.52
C THR A 223 1.41 16.21 10.81
N GLY A 224 1.85 17.39 11.26
CA GLY A 224 3.01 18.09 10.69
C GLY A 224 4.36 17.56 11.16
N TRP A 225 5.43 18.01 10.49
CA TRP A 225 6.81 17.59 10.74
C TRP A 225 7.23 17.76 12.21
N SER A 226 6.81 18.85 12.85
CA SER A 226 7.09 19.14 14.28
C SER A 226 6.50 18.13 15.27
N ASN A 227 5.57 17.28 14.82
CA ASN A 227 4.96 16.21 15.59
C ASN A 227 5.48 14.82 15.16
N TYR A 228 5.51 14.50 13.86
CA TYR A 228 5.95 13.16 13.42
C TYR A 228 7.46 12.93 13.61
N MET A 229 8.29 13.97 13.54
CA MET A 229 9.71 13.87 13.90
C MET A 229 9.96 13.98 15.41
N MET A 230 8.94 14.17 16.25
CA MET A 230 9.09 14.15 17.70
C MET A 230 9.18 12.70 18.22
N ASP A 231 9.96 12.48 19.29
CA ASP A 231 9.89 11.25 20.09
C ASP A 231 8.43 10.95 20.51
N PHE A 232 7.95 9.75 20.22
CA PHE A 232 6.56 9.35 20.46
C PHE A 232 6.14 9.43 21.94
N GLY A 233 7.02 9.07 22.86
CA GLY A 233 6.74 9.14 24.30
C GLY A 233 6.61 10.58 24.79
N LYS A 234 7.43 11.50 24.27
CA LYS A 234 7.29 12.95 24.50
C LYS A 234 6.02 13.50 23.85
N MET A 235 5.75 13.11 22.60
CA MET A 235 4.61 13.58 21.81
C MET A 235 3.27 13.26 22.50
N LEU A 236 3.09 12.04 22.99
CA LEU A 236 1.89 11.63 23.74
C LEU A 236 1.66 12.42 25.04
N GLN A 237 2.71 13.01 25.63
CA GLN A 237 2.64 13.77 26.88
C GLN A 237 2.48 15.28 26.64
N ASP A 238 2.81 15.78 25.45
CA ASP A 238 2.66 17.18 25.07
C ASP A 238 1.21 17.49 24.66
N LYS A 239 0.50 18.21 25.54
CA LYS A 239 -0.90 18.62 25.35
C LYS A 239 -1.13 19.53 24.14
N GLU A 240 -0.11 20.22 23.64
CA GLU A 240 -0.22 21.02 22.43
C GLU A 240 0.16 20.19 21.19
N ALA A 241 1.07 19.20 21.30
CA ALA A 241 1.29 18.21 20.24
C ALA A 241 0.04 17.38 19.98
N MET A 242 -0.63 16.89 21.02
CA MET A 242 -1.86 16.10 20.90
C MET A 242 -3.06 16.86 20.31
N LYS A 243 -3.01 18.21 20.24
CA LYS A 243 -4.00 19.02 19.48
C LYS A 243 -3.68 19.14 18.00
N ARG A 244 -2.43 18.94 17.59
CA ARG A 244 -1.95 19.10 16.20
C ARG A 244 -2.10 17.81 15.41
N PHE A 245 -3.27 17.18 15.46
CA PHE A 245 -3.61 15.99 14.67
C PHE A 245 -4.82 16.25 13.80
N GLY A 246 -4.83 15.61 12.63
CA GLY A 246 -5.90 15.68 11.63
C GLY A 246 -7.21 15.09 12.16
N ASN A 247 -8.31 15.69 11.73
CA ASN A 247 -9.66 15.26 12.07
C ASN A 247 -10.57 15.27 10.84
N THR A 248 -10.00 15.24 9.63
CA THR A 248 -10.75 15.34 8.39
C THR A 248 -10.44 14.24 7.37
N VAL A 249 -11.46 13.93 6.56
CA VAL A 249 -11.27 13.35 5.21
C VAL A 249 -11.89 14.33 4.22
N VAL A 250 -11.17 14.65 3.15
CA VAL A 250 -11.62 15.57 2.11
C VAL A 250 -11.99 14.80 0.85
N LEU A 251 -13.21 15.04 0.35
CA LEU A 251 -13.69 14.62 -0.95
C LEU A 251 -13.30 15.63 -2.01
N TRP A 252 -12.76 15.17 -3.12
CA TRP A 252 -12.36 15.98 -4.28
C TRP A 252 -13.01 15.46 -5.56
N ASP A 253 -13.25 16.37 -6.50
CA ASP A 253 -13.46 16.05 -7.91
C ASP A 253 -12.14 15.57 -8.52
N LEU A 254 -12.11 14.34 -9.03
CA LEU A 254 -10.87 13.67 -9.47
C LEU A 254 -10.24 14.34 -10.70
N HIS A 255 -11.06 14.74 -11.68
CA HIS A 255 -10.55 15.31 -12.93
C HIS A 255 -10.06 16.75 -12.73
N SER A 256 -10.84 17.61 -12.09
CA SER A 256 -10.51 19.03 -11.90
C SER A 256 -9.65 19.33 -10.66
N LYS A 257 -9.39 18.33 -9.80
CA LYS A 257 -8.60 18.46 -8.55
C LYS A 257 -9.12 19.55 -7.62
N LYS A 258 -10.44 19.71 -7.54
CA LYS A 258 -11.13 20.67 -6.67
C LYS A 258 -11.76 19.96 -5.47
N PRO A 259 -11.60 20.47 -4.23
CA PRO A 259 -12.24 19.85 -3.07
C PRO A 259 -13.75 20.18 -3.12
N LYS A 260 -14.57 19.17 -2.82
CA LYS A 260 -16.05 19.23 -2.84
C LYS A 260 -16.66 19.23 -1.44
N LYS A 261 -16.14 18.41 -0.53
CA LYS A 261 -16.75 18.14 0.79
C LYS A 261 -15.66 17.84 1.81
N VAL A 262 -15.74 18.40 3.01
CA VAL A 262 -14.84 18.12 4.14
C VAL A 262 -15.64 17.45 5.25
N PHE A 263 -15.27 16.22 5.57
CA PHE A 263 -15.91 15.38 6.58
C PHE A 263 -15.16 15.43 7.91
N ASP A 264 -15.88 15.50 9.04
CA ASP A 264 -15.30 15.25 10.36
C ASP A 264 -15.03 13.74 10.53
N VAL A 265 -13.75 13.35 10.58
CA VAL A 265 -13.27 11.98 10.82
C VAL A 265 -12.20 12.05 11.92
N PRO A 266 -12.57 12.20 13.20
CA PRO A 266 -11.65 12.63 14.26
C PRO A 266 -10.66 11.57 14.74
N GLY A 267 -9.43 12.02 15.01
CA GLY A 267 -8.36 11.24 15.64
C GLY A 267 -7.35 10.64 14.67
N ALA A 268 -6.83 11.45 13.73
CA ALA A 268 -5.86 11.08 12.71
C ALA A 268 -6.31 9.89 11.83
N PRO A 269 -7.23 10.11 10.88
CA PRO A 269 -7.53 9.11 9.85
C PRO A 269 -6.29 8.93 8.96
N LEU A 270 -5.74 7.72 8.97
CA LEU A 270 -4.52 7.39 8.24
C LEU A 270 -4.87 6.80 6.87
N GLU A 271 -4.46 5.57 6.60
CA GLU A 271 -4.63 4.91 5.31
C GLU A 271 -6.09 4.86 4.84
N ILE A 272 -6.32 5.07 3.54
CA ILE A 272 -7.62 4.88 2.89
C ILE A 272 -7.57 3.61 2.03
N ARG A 273 -8.63 2.81 2.04
CA ARG A 273 -8.83 1.71 1.07
C ARG A 273 -10.22 1.84 0.44
N CYS A 274 -10.28 1.90 -0.88
CA CYS A 274 -11.52 2.02 -1.63
C CYS A 274 -11.97 0.66 -2.17
N ALA A 275 -13.28 0.45 -2.24
CA ALA A 275 -13.87 -0.80 -2.70
C ALA A 275 -13.62 -1.05 -4.20
N TRP A 276 -13.29 -2.29 -4.53
CA TRP A 276 -12.91 -2.74 -5.87
C TRP A 276 -14.09 -3.19 -6.73
N GLN A 277 -15.17 -3.67 -6.12
CA GLN A 277 -16.31 -4.18 -6.89
C GLN A 277 -17.06 -3.03 -7.60
N PRO A 278 -17.55 -3.25 -8.84
CA PRO A 278 -18.01 -2.18 -9.73
C PRO A 278 -19.21 -1.38 -9.21
N ASN A 279 -19.94 -1.91 -8.22
CA ASN A 279 -21.13 -1.32 -7.62
C ASN A 279 -20.93 -0.83 -6.17
N HIS A 280 -19.76 -1.04 -5.56
CA HIS A 280 -19.51 -0.69 -4.16
C HIS A 280 -19.02 0.76 -4.01
N ASN A 281 -19.94 1.70 -3.79
CA ASN A 281 -19.65 3.14 -3.74
C ASN A 281 -19.11 3.58 -2.36
N TRP A 282 -18.01 2.97 -1.89
CA TRP A 282 -17.44 3.29 -0.59
C TRP A 282 -15.92 3.10 -0.50
N CYS A 283 -15.34 3.75 0.50
CA CYS A 283 -13.97 3.57 0.97
C CYS A 283 -13.95 3.56 2.50
N VAL A 284 -12.93 2.95 3.10
CA VAL A 284 -12.71 2.94 4.55
C VAL A 284 -11.37 3.59 4.91
N THR A 285 -11.29 4.11 6.12
CA THR A 285 -10.04 4.55 6.77
C THR A 285 -10.06 4.18 8.25
N THR A 286 -8.90 4.19 8.91
CA THR A 286 -8.77 3.92 10.34
C THR A 286 -8.13 5.09 11.07
N THR A 287 -8.70 5.45 12.22
CA THR A 287 -8.26 6.60 13.02
C THR A 287 -7.31 6.16 14.13
N ALA A 288 -6.05 6.60 14.05
CA ALA A 288 -4.97 6.14 14.94
C ALA A 288 -5.24 6.46 16.42
N LEU A 289 -5.80 7.64 16.72
CA LEU A 289 -6.00 8.13 18.09
C LEU A 289 -7.36 7.74 18.69
N THR A 290 -8.39 7.51 17.86
CA THR A 290 -9.72 7.10 18.35
C THR A 290 -10.00 5.60 18.19
N SER A 291 -9.12 4.86 17.49
CA SER A 291 -9.16 3.41 17.31
C SER A 291 -10.43 2.87 16.63
N LYS A 292 -10.91 3.55 15.59
CA LYS A 292 -12.15 3.21 14.87
C LYS A 292 -11.91 2.94 13.38
N ILE A 293 -12.74 2.08 12.80
CA ILE A 293 -12.96 2.01 11.35
C ILE A 293 -14.02 3.05 10.99
N TRP A 294 -13.70 3.92 10.04
CA TRP A 294 -14.61 4.89 9.45
C TRP A 294 -14.90 4.51 8.00
N LEU A 295 -16.18 4.60 7.63
CA LEU A 295 -16.67 4.42 6.27
C LEU A 295 -16.98 5.79 5.65
N ILE A 296 -16.46 6.02 4.45
CA ILE A 296 -16.83 7.13 3.56
C ILE A 296 -17.57 6.51 2.38
N TYR A 297 -18.86 6.83 2.23
CA TYR A 297 -19.75 6.13 1.31
C TYR A 297 -20.71 7.08 0.60
N GLU A 298 -21.21 6.65 -0.54
CA GLU A 298 -22.33 7.28 -1.22
C GLU A 298 -23.66 6.67 -0.77
N ASP A 299 -24.65 7.52 -0.46
CA ASP A 299 -25.99 7.11 -0.05
C ASP A 299 -26.96 6.92 -1.25
N ASP A 300 -28.19 6.48 -0.95
CA ASP A 300 -29.26 6.25 -1.95
C ASP A 300 -29.73 7.54 -2.65
N GLN A 301 -29.28 8.72 -2.22
CA GLN A 301 -29.54 10.00 -2.88
C GLN A 301 -28.38 10.41 -3.81
N GLY A 302 -27.28 9.63 -3.83
CA GLY A 302 -26.06 9.93 -4.57
C GLY A 302 -25.10 10.88 -3.84
N GLU A 303 -25.37 11.20 -2.57
CA GLU A 303 -24.55 12.09 -1.77
C GLU A 303 -23.50 11.35 -0.95
N TRP A 304 -22.35 11.97 -0.78
CA TRP A 304 -21.22 11.36 -0.06
C TRP A 304 -21.26 11.74 1.43
N GLN A 305 -21.10 10.72 2.27
CA GLN A 305 -21.28 10.74 3.72
C GLN A 305 -20.11 10.04 4.43
N SER A 306 -19.95 10.30 5.73
CA SER A 306 -18.93 9.66 6.58
C SER A 306 -19.53 9.18 7.92
N LYS A 307 -19.21 7.96 8.37
CA LYS A 307 -19.57 7.49 9.72
C LYS A 307 -18.55 6.49 10.29
N ALA A 308 -18.38 6.47 11.60
CA ALA A 308 -17.72 5.36 12.28
C ALA A 308 -18.62 4.10 12.18
N VAL A 309 -18.01 2.94 11.91
CA VAL A 309 -18.74 1.67 11.69
C VAL A 309 -18.29 0.52 12.57
N ALA A 310 -17.05 0.56 13.10
CA ALA A 310 -16.55 -0.44 14.05
C ALA A 310 -15.45 0.12 14.95
N ASP A 311 -15.26 -0.50 16.11
CA ASP A 311 -14.11 -0.29 16.99
C ASP A 311 -13.01 -1.33 16.70
N ILE A 312 -11.75 -0.89 16.73
CA ILE A 312 -10.56 -1.73 16.49
C ILE A 312 -9.93 -2.16 17.83
N GLY A 313 -10.04 -1.29 18.84
CA GLY A 313 -9.50 -1.51 20.17
C GLY A 313 -9.83 -0.35 21.10
N ASP A 314 -9.42 -0.49 22.35
CA ASP A 314 -9.57 0.53 23.38
C ASP A 314 -8.50 1.64 23.20
N PRO A 315 -8.86 2.88 22.79
CA PRO A 315 -7.88 3.92 22.52
C PRO A 315 -7.12 4.37 23.76
N SER A 316 -7.63 4.13 24.98
CA SER A 316 -6.89 4.45 26.23
C SER A 316 -5.64 3.57 26.42
N LYS A 317 -5.59 2.42 25.74
CA LYS A 317 -4.41 1.53 25.69
C LYS A 317 -3.46 1.85 24.53
N VAL A 318 -3.76 2.90 23.76
CA VAL A 318 -2.99 3.37 22.59
C VAL A 318 -2.57 2.23 21.65
N PRO A 319 -3.48 1.37 21.16
CA PRO A 319 -3.12 0.29 20.24
C PRO A 319 -2.57 0.84 18.91
N LEU A 320 -2.99 2.05 18.53
CA LEU A 320 -2.53 2.82 17.38
C LEU A 320 -2.72 2.06 16.04
N PRO A 321 -3.94 2.00 15.48
CA PRO A 321 -4.14 1.54 14.11
C PRO A 321 -3.33 2.39 13.12
N VAL A 322 -2.53 1.74 12.27
CA VAL A 322 -1.57 2.42 11.39
C VAL A 322 -1.76 2.08 9.91
N ASP A 323 -2.02 0.83 9.57
CA ASP A 323 -2.28 0.40 8.18
C ASP A 323 -3.45 -0.59 8.11
N ILE A 324 -4.06 -0.64 6.92
CA ILE A 324 -5.16 -1.52 6.54
C ILE A 324 -4.96 -2.12 5.16
N SER A 325 -5.47 -3.33 4.93
CA SER A 325 -5.37 -4.05 3.65
C SER A 325 -6.72 -4.67 3.30
N ILE A 326 -7.36 -4.21 2.22
CA ILE A 326 -8.67 -4.71 1.77
C ILE A 326 -8.49 -5.92 0.83
N SER A 327 -9.43 -6.87 0.79
CA SER A 327 -9.43 -7.91 -0.24
C SER A 327 -10.00 -7.40 -1.58
N SER A 328 -9.65 -8.05 -2.70
CA SER A 328 -10.14 -7.67 -4.04
C SER A 328 -11.65 -7.97 -4.25
N ASP A 329 -12.20 -8.83 -3.40
CA ASP A 329 -13.63 -9.17 -3.31
C ASP A 329 -14.42 -8.24 -2.35
N ASP A 330 -13.76 -7.23 -1.77
CA ASP A 330 -14.25 -6.31 -0.72
C ASP A 330 -14.77 -6.97 0.57
N SER A 331 -14.67 -8.30 0.71
CA SER A 331 -15.24 -9.06 1.83
C SER A 331 -14.48 -8.93 3.14
N ARG A 332 -13.21 -8.49 3.10
CA ARG A 332 -12.27 -8.53 4.22
C ARG A 332 -11.43 -7.25 4.31
N LEU A 333 -11.15 -6.83 5.54
CA LEU A 333 -10.17 -5.78 5.84
C LEU A 333 -9.21 -6.27 6.93
N TRP A 334 -7.92 -6.40 6.59
CA TRP A 334 -6.86 -6.50 7.58
C TRP A 334 -6.62 -5.12 8.21
N VAL A 335 -6.39 -5.08 9.52
CA VAL A 335 -6.14 -3.87 10.30
C VAL A 335 -4.97 -4.12 11.25
N ASN A 336 -3.89 -3.36 11.10
CA ASN A 336 -2.70 -3.46 11.94
C ASN A 336 -2.67 -2.37 12.99
N THR A 337 -2.33 -2.76 14.22
CA THR A 337 -2.17 -1.88 15.37
C THR A 337 -0.75 -1.96 15.90
N PHE A 338 -0.08 -0.82 15.91
CA PHE A 338 1.36 -0.73 16.06
C PHE A 338 1.85 -1.17 17.45
N MET A 339 1.18 -0.70 18.50
CA MET A 339 1.69 -0.79 19.87
C MET A 339 1.46 -2.14 20.54
N ASP A 340 0.41 -2.87 20.16
CA ASP A 340 0.14 -4.24 20.62
C ASP A 340 0.70 -5.32 19.67
N GLY A 341 1.27 -4.92 18.53
CA GLY A 341 1.89 -5.81 17.56
C GLY A 341 0.92 -6.73 16.82
N LYS A 342 -0.38 -6.42 16.82
CA LYS A 342 -1.44 -7.27 16.27
C LYS A 342 -1.88 -6.86 14.87
N THR A 343 -2.21 -7.88 14.08
CA THR A 343 -3.14 -7.76 12.95
C THR A 343 -4.52 -8.29 13.36
N ARG A 344 -5.59 -7.67 12.85
CA ARG A 344 -7.00 -8.09 12.98
C ARG A 344 -7.59 -8.26 11.59
N LEU A 345 -8.51 -9.21 11.44
CA LEU A 345 -9.34 -9.33 10.24
C LEU A 345 -10.77 -8.92 10.57
N PHE A 346 -11.31 -7.99 9.78
CA PHE A 346 -12.72 -7.62 9.80
C PHE A 346 -13.44 -8.20 8.58
N ASP A 347 -14.61 -8.78 8.81
CA ASP A 347 -15.61 -9.07 7.79
C ASP A 347 -16.27 -7.76 7.36
N MET A 348 -16.19 -7.46 6.07
CA MET A 348 -16.64 -6.21 5.43
C MET A 348 -17.86 -6.41 4.52
N ARG A 349 -18.45 -7.62 4.48
CA ARG A 349 -19.62 -7.93 3.62
C ARG A 349 -20.84 -7.07 3.93
N ASP A 350 -20.92 -6.55 5.15
CA ASP A 350 -21.69 -5.35 5.48
C ASP A 350 -20.70 -4.24 5.90
N PRO A 351 -20.38 -3.27 5.04
CA PRO A 351 -19.45 -2.20 5.36
C PRO A 351 -20.03 -1.17 6.35
N HIS A 352 -21.34 -1.22 6.63
CA HIS A 352 -21.98 -0.39 7.65
C HIS A 352 -21.90 -1.00 9.07
N ALA A 353 -21.67 -2.30 9.19
CA ALA A 353 -21.42 -2.98 10.47
C ALA A 353 -20.31 -4.06 10.40
N PRO A 354 -19.04 -3.67 10.11
CA PRO A 354 -17.92 -4.61 10.06
C PRO A 354 -17.67 -5.32 11.38
N LYS A 355 -17.21 -6.58 11.31
CA LYS A 355 -17.02 -7.44 12.50
C LYS A 355 -15.63 -8.04 12.52
N GLN A 356 -14.90 -7.86 13.63
CA GLN A 356 -13.64 -8.58 13.83
C GLN A 356 -13.92 -10.09 13.92
N VAL A 357 -13.31 -10.86 13.02
CA VAL A 357 -13.47 -12.34 12.93
C VAL A 357 -12.20 -13.10 13.30
N TYR A 358 -11.03 -12.43 13.31
CA TYR A 358 -9.75 -13.03 13.65
C TYR A 358 -8.77 -11.97 14.18
N GLU A 359 -7.81 -12.37 15.02
CA GLU A 359 -6.64 -11.57 15.37
C GLU A 359 -5.39 -12.44 15.60
N LYS A 360 -4.21 -11.87 15.40
CA LYS A 360 -2.91 -12.52 15.65
C LYS A 360 -1.84 -11.47 16.00
N VAL A 361 -1.00 -11.77 17.00
CA VAL A 361 0.25 -11.03 17.22
C VAL A 361 1.26 -11.44 16.14
N ILE A 362 1.79 -10.45 15.40
CA ILE A 362 2.77 -10.64 14.33
C ILE A 362 4.20 -10.36 14.82
N GLY A 363 4.36 -9.44 15.78
CA GLY A 363 5.65 -9.11 16.40
C GLY A 363 5.48 -8.25 17.66
N ARG A 364 6.55 -7.64 18.16
CA ARG A 364 6.50 -6.63 19.22
C ARG A 364 5.95 -5.29 18.75
N GLN A 365 6.16 -4.98 17.48
CA GLN A 365 5.47 -3.95 16.71
C GLN A 365 5.10 -4.53 15.34
N VAL A 366 4.10 -3.95 14.68
CA VAL A 366 3.74 -4.24 13.29
C VAL A 366 3.20 -2.97 12.65
N ASN A 367 3.63 -2.64 11.43
CA ASN A 367 3.08 -1.51 10.69
C ASN A 367 2.34 -1.99 9.43
N MET A 368 3.03 -2.13 8.30
CA MET A 368 2.36 -2.29 7.01
C MET A 368 1.81 -3.70 6.78
N ALA A 369 0.73 -3.80 6.01
CA ALA A 369 0.02 -5.00 5.56
C ALA A 369 -0.28 -4.92 4.07
N SER A 370 0.44 -5.70 3.26
CA SER A 370 0.19 -5.82 1.82
C SER A 370 -0.38 -7.19 1.50
N SER A 371 -1.66 -7.24 1.09
CA SER A 371 -2.36 -8.46 0.68
C SER A 371 -2.18 -8.73 -0.81
N SER A 372 -2.07 -9.99 -1.20
CA SER A 372 -2.13 -10.39 -2.61
C SER A 372 -3.52 -10.17 -3.22
N TRP A 373 -3.59 -10.00 -4.53
CA TRP A 373 -4.84 -9.79 -5.25
C TRP A 373 -5.82 -10.96 -5.09
N ASP A 374 -5.32 -12.20 -5.10
CA ASP A 374 -6.11 -13.41 -4.81
C ASP A 374 -6.57 -13.51 -3.33
N SER A 375 -6.07 -12.60 -2.47
CA SER A 375 -6.38 -12.51 -1.04
C SER A 375 -6.09 -13.80 -0.26
N THR A 376 -5.08 -14.56 -0.72
CA THR A 376 -4.56 -15.77 -0.06
C THR A 376 -3.23 -15.56 0.66
N ARG A 377 -2.48 -14.50 0.32
CA ARG A 377 -1.20 -14.13 0.94
C ARG A 377 -1.27 -12.73 1.53
N ILE A 378 -0.52 -12.53 2.60
CA ILE A 378 -0.33 -11.21 3.21
C ILE A 378 1.08 -11.12 3.79
N TYR A 379 1.71 -9.99 3.55
CA TYR A 379 3.05 -9.66 4.01
C TYR A 379 2.98 -8.54 5.06
N TYR A 380 3.87 -8.61 6.04
CA TYR A 380 3.97 -7.63 7.12
C TYR A 380 5.39 -7.10 7.28
N THR A 381 5.48 -5.81 7.57
CA THR A 381 6.71 -5.15 8.03
C THR A 381 6.49 -4.45 9.36
N SER A 382 7.59 -4.05 9.98
CA SER A 382 7.67 -3.64 11.37
C SER A 382 7.55 -2.12 11.60
N SER A 383 8.21 -1.30 10.78
CA SER A 383 8.55 0.08 11.14
C SER A 383 7.46 1.09 10.85
N LEU A 384 7.25 2.05 11.76
CA LEU A 384 6.37 3.20 11.57
C LEU A 384 7.18 4.46 11.24
N LEU A 385 7.92 5.01 12.20
CA LEU A 385 8.80 6.18 12.05
C LEU A 385 10.03 5.98 12.94
N ALA A 386 11.20 6.53 12.59
CA ALA A 386 12.44 6.35 13.35
C ALA A 386 12.33 6.71 14.83
N ASN A 387 11.52 7.74 15.14
CA ASN A 387 11.31 8.29 16.47
C ASN A 387 10.05 7.74 17.18
N TRP A 388 9.25 6.91 16.49
CA TRP A 388 8.05 6.25 17.04
C TRP A 388 8.20 4.74 17.15
N ASP A 389 9.14 4.14 16.42
CA ASP A 389 9.55 2.77 16.60
C ASP A 389 9.97 2.48 18.06
N LYS A 390 9.70 1.24 18.49
CA LYS A 390 10.08 0.76 19.82
C LYS A 390 11.61 0.73 19.95
N LYS A 391 12.08 0.58 21.19
CA LYS A 391 13.48 0.76 21.57
C LYS A 391 13.97 -0.47 22.34
N GLY A 392 15.27 -0.75 22.27
CA GLY A 392 15.85 -1.96 22.88
C GLY A 392 15.31 -3.22 22.20
N GLU A 393 15.03 -4.25 23.01
CA GLU A 393 14.62 -5.59 22.55
C GLU A 393 13.27 -5.61 21.83
N ASP A 394 12.37 -4.65 22.09
CA ASP A 394 11.08 -4.56 21.39
C ASP A 394 11.19 -3.91 19.99
N ASN A 395 12.37 -3.39 19.58
CA ASN A 395 12.63 -2.82 18.25
C ASN A 395 12.85 -3.91 17.18
N GLU A 396 11.92 -4.86 17.08
CA GLU A 396 11.94 -5.88 16.03
C GLU A 396 11.87 -5.20 14.65
N GLN A 397 12.81 -5.52 13.76
CA GLN A 397 12.77 -5.08 12.36
C GLN A 397 12.71 -6.29 11.45
N TYR A 398 11.65 -6.40 10.63
CA TYR A 398 11.39 -7.62 9.87
C TYR A 398 10.56 -7.41 8.60
N PHE A 399 10.63 -8.42 7.73
CA PHE A 399 9.60 -8.78 6.77
C PHE A 399 9.07 -10.18 7.08
N LYS A 400 7.75 -10.39 7.12
CA LYS A 400 7.13 -11.70 7.41
C LYS A 400 6.05 -12.04 6.38
N ALA A 401 6.11 -13.24 5.83
CA ALA A 401 5.17 -13.74 4.82
C ALA A 401 4.19 -14.76 5.43
N TYR A 402 2.89 -14.54 5.25
CA TYR A 402 1.82 -15.44 5.68
C TYR A 402 0.90 -15.82 4.52
N HIS A 403 0.30 -17.00 4.61
CA HIS A 403 -0.90 -17.33 3.85
C HIS A 403 -2.12 -17.32 4.78
N TRP A 404 -3.25 -16.83 4.27
CA TRP A 404 -4.56 -17.01 4.89
C TRP A 404 -5.18 -18.31 4.38
N ASP A 405 -5.39 -19.28 5.28
CA ASP A 405 -5.94 -20.61 4.91
C ASP A 405 -7.48 -20.69 4.91
N GLY A 406 -8.15 -19.57 5.14
CA GLY A 406 -9.60 -19.48 5.34
C GLY A 406 -10.02 -19.33 6.81
N GLY A 407 -9.17 -19.70 7.76
CA GLY A 407 -9.44 -19.56 9.21
C GLY A 407 -8.30 -18.99 10.05
N LYS A 408 -7.05 -19.01 9.58
CA LYS A 408 -5.88 -18.46 10.27
C LYS A 408 -4.77 -18.02 9.32
N LEU A 409 -3.86 -17.19 9.83
CA LEU A 409 -2.60 -16.88 9.18
C LEU A 409 -1.55 -17.97 9.48
N VAL A 410 -1.08 -18.63 8.42
CA VAL A 410 -0.01 -19.64 8.43
C VAL A 410 1.28 -18.99 7.92
N GLU A 411 2.28 -18.88 8.79
CA GLU A 411 3.59 -18.32 8.43
C GLU A 411 4.31 -19.18 7.39
N LYS A 412 5.06 -18.55 6.49
CA LYS A 412 5.89 -19.22 5.48
C LYS A 412 7.37 -19.01 5.75
N PHE A 413 7.77 -17.75 5.93
CA PHE A 413 9.11 -17.37 6.30
C PHE A 413 9.12 -15.96 6.90
N ALA A 414 10.22 -15.64 7.59
CA ALA A 414 10.52 -14.34 8.14
C ALA A 414 11.96 -13.96 7.80
N ILE A 415 12.19 -12.69 7.48
CA ILE A 415 13.52 -12.09 7.31
C ILE A 415 13.70 -11.06 8.43
N ASP A 416 14.72 -11.26 9.26
CA ASP A 416 15.12 -10.32 10.31
C ASP A 416 16.04 -9.25 9.69
N PHE A 417 15.52 -8.04 9.57
CA PHE A 417 16.21 -6.91 8.94
C PHE A 417 17.34 -6.35 9.82
N ASN A 418 17.35 -6.63 11.12
CA ASN A 418 18.50 -6.33 11.99
C ASN A 418 19.62 -7.34 11.72
N LYS A 419 19.31 -8.65 11.69
CA LYS A 419 20.27 -9.73 11.41
C LYS A 419 20.89 -9.62 10.02
N GLU A 420 20.07 -9.40 9.00
CA GLU A 420 20.52 -9.20 7.61
C GLU A 420 21.08 -7.78 7.35
N ARG A 421 21.18 -6.94 8.40
CA ARG A 421 21.79 -5.59 8.39
C ARG A 421 21.16 -4.62 7.38
N LEU A 422 19.85 -4.74 7.15
CA LEU A 422 19.11 -4.00 6.11
C LEU A 422 18.69 -2.60 6.59
N GLY A 423 18.02 -2.50 7.74
CA GLY A 423 17.47 -1.24 8.28
C GLY A 423 16.08 -1.43 8.89
N ARG A 424 15.29 -0.37 8.98
CA ARG A 424 13.89 -0.42 9.40
C ARG A 424 12.98 -0.71 8.21
N ALA A 425 12.23 -1.80 8.24
CA ALA A 425 11.37 -2.21 7.12
C ALA A 425 10.06 -1.41 7.14
N HIS A 426 9.79 -0.61 6.10
CA HIS A 426 8.55 0.17 5.97
C HIS A 426 7.67 -0.37 4.83
N GLN A 427 7.38 0.40 3.77
CA GLN A 427 6.31 0.02 2.82
C GLN A 427 6.76 -1.04 1.81
N MET A 428 5.85 -1.98 1.55
CA MET A 428 5.99 -3.06 0.58
C MET A 428 5.30 -2.70 -0.74
N ARG A 429 5.88 -3.14 -1.87
CA ARG A 429 5.30 -3.03 -3.22
C ARG A 429 5.65 -4.26 -4.05
N PHE A 430 4.70 -4.80 -4.81
CA PHE A 430 4.89 -6.08 -5.51
C PHE A 430 5.38 -5.92 -6.95
N GLY A 431 6.30 -6.80 -7.36
CA GLY A 431 6.81 -6.92 -8.71
C GLY A 431 6.64 -8.33 -9.27
N ALA A 432 6.58 -8.45 -10.60
CA ALA A 432 6.53 -9.73 -11.31
C ALA A 432 7.13 -9.58 -12.71
N TYR A 433 7.83 -10.59 -13.21
CA TYR A 433 8.32 -10.61 -14.60
C TYR A 433 7.17 -10.57 -15.62
N SER A 434 6.04 -11.18 -15.27
CA SER A 434 4.83 -11.27 -16.10
C SER A 434 4.19 -9.91 -16.41
N LEU A 435 4.45 -8.86 -15.63
CA LEU A 435 3.99 -7.49 -15.93
C LEU A 435 4.53 -6.99 -17.27
N TYR A 436 5.76 -7.39 -17.61
CA TYR A 436 6.53 -6.84 -18.73
C TYR A 436 6.68 -7.85 -19.89
N GLY A 437 5.80 -8.88 -19.91
CA GLY A 437 5.88 -9.99 -20.86
C GLY A 437 7.13 -10.86 -20.70
N ALA A 438 7.90 -10.70 -19.63
CA ALA A 438 9.16 -11.39 -19.42
C ALA A 438 8.94 -12.79 -18.81
N VAL A 439 9.71 -13.76 -19.30
CA VAL A 439 9.79 -15.11 -18.71
C VAL A 439 10.92 -15.12 -17.67
N ARG A 440 10.61 -15.64 -16.47
CA ARG A 440 11.54 -15.79 -15.35
C ARG A 440 12.78 -16.57 -15.80
N PRO A 441 14.03 -16.22 -15.39
CA PRO A 441 15.23 -16.90 -15.89
C PRO A 441 15.17 -18.43 -15.79
N GLU A 442 14.66 -18.95 -14.66
CA GLU A 442 14.51 -20.39 -14.39
C GLU A 442 13.48 -21.11 -15.30
N ASP A 443 12.52 -20.40 -15.89
CA ASP A 443 11.49 -20.98 -16.77
C ASP A 443 11.96 -21.06 -18.25
N ARG A 444 13.09 -20.45 -18.61
CA ARG A 444 13.50 -20.27 -20.02
C ARG A 444 13.94 -21.55 -20.72
N ASP A 445 14.42 -22.54 -19.99
CA ASP A 445 14.99 -23.77 -20.55
C ASP A 445 13.94 -24.81 -21.01
N VAL A 446 12.65 -24.56 -20.78
CA VAL A 446 11.55 -25.51 -21.12
C VAL A 446 11.06 -25.34 -22.58
N SER A 447 11.95 -25.02 -23.53
CA SER A 447 11.62 -24.99 -24.97
C SER A 447 12.81 -25.20 -25.93
N VAL A 448 13.74 -26.11 -25.60
CA VAL A 448 14.66 -26.65 -26.62
C VAL A 448 14.03 -27.89 -27.25
N ALA A 449 13.38 -27.74 -28.40
CA ALA A 449 12.89 -28.87 -29.17
C ALA A 449 14.09 -29.70 -29.68
N SER A 450 14.20 -30.95 -29.23
CA SER A 450 15.32 -31.83 -29.61
C SER A 450 15.24 -32.22 -31.09
N LEU A 451 16.17 -31.68 -31.89
CA LEU A 451 16.30 -31.98 -33.33
C LEU A 451 16.97 -33.34 -33.60
N GLU A 452 16.57 -34.37 -32.83
CA GLU A 452 17.04 -35.76 -32.96
C GLU A 452 15.99 -36.66 -33.63
N SER A 453 15.49 -36.24 -34.81
CA SER A 453 14.61 -37.08 -35.64
C SER A 453 14.71 -36.86 -37.16
N ILE A 454 15.69 -36.08 -37.64
CA ILE A 454 15.91 -35.88 -39.10
C ILE A 454 17.37 -36.09 -39.49
N ARG A 455 17.82 -37.34 -39.44
CA ARG A 455 18.78 -37.89 -40.40
C ARG A 455 18.27 -39.24 -40.90
N LYS A 456 18.31 -39.43 -42.21
CA LYS A 456 18.08 -40.71 -42.91
C LYS A 456 19.41 -41.42 -43.11
#